data_AF-Q8U0T9-F1
#
_entry.id   AF-Q8U0T9-F1
#
_cell.length_a   1.000
_cell.length_b   1.000
_cell.length_c   1.000
_cell.angle_alpha   90.00
_cell.angle_beta   90.00
_cell.angle_gamma   90.00
#
_symmetry.space_group_name_H-M   'P 1'
#
loop_
_entity.id
_entity.type
_entity.pdbx_description
1 polymer ?
#
loop_
_entity_poly.entity_id
_entity_poly.type
_entity_poly.pdbx_seq_one_letter_code
_entity_poly.pdbx_strand_id
1 'polypeptide(L)'
;MKVLWIKEINAKDIKVSPRPVWKCRTCPMYGKRPSCPPHVPEWKEGKALVSSYEKALLVKFEIDTEHFENEKREVLRWLLNKEKELFREGYYYALALFPGNCNLCEECSFEKSRVCVAPHLVRPSIDAIGIELTSITDINFNERVLYGLILMY
;
A
#
# COMPACT_ATOMS: atom_id res chain seq x y z
N MET A 1 15.88 5.62 0.59
CA MET A 1 14.98 4.87 1.48
C MET A 1 15.75 3.73 2.10
N LYS A 2 15.40 3.32 3.32
CA LYS A 2 16.03 2.19 4.00
C LYS A 2 14.98 1.31 4.66
N VAL A 3 15.04 0.00 4.43
CA VAL A 3 14.22 -0.96 5.18
C VAL A 3 14.74 -1.02 6.62
N LEU A 4 13.92 -0.64 7.59
CA LEU A 4 14.25 -0.74 9.00
C LEU A 4 14.01 -2.16 9.51
N TRP A 5 12.87 -2.75 9.15
CA TRP A 5 12.54 -4.14 9.46
C TRP A 5 11.42 -4.66 8.56
N ILE A 6 11.35 -5.99 8.51
CA ILE A 6 10.25 -6.77 7.90
C ILE A 6 9.71 -7.68 9.01
N LYS A 7 8.40 -7.65 9.24
CA LYS A 7 7.73 -8.52 10.21
C LYS A 7 6.66 -9.35 9.50
N GLU A 8 6.71 -10.65 9.71
CA GLU A 8 5.58 -11.51 9.40
C GLU A 8 4.51 -11.35 10.48
N ILE A 9 3.26 -11.19 10.07
CA ILE A 9 2.09 -11.05 10.93
C ILE A 9 0.97 -11.97 10.43
N ASN A 10 0.03 -12.34 11.30
CA ASN A 10 -1.15 -13.08 10.86
C ASN A 10 -2.13 -12.12 10.21
N ALA A 11 -2.72 -12.51 9.09
CA ALA A 11 -3.71 -11.70 8.39
C ALA A 11 -4.97 -11.46 9.23
N LYS A 12 -5.32 -12.40 10.12
CA LYS A 12 -6.45 -12.27 11.07
C LYS A 12 -6.32 -11.09 12.04
N ASP A 13 -5.10 -10.61 12.28
CA ASP A 13 -4.83 -9.49 13.19
C ASP A 13 -5.05 -8.13 12.48
N ILE A 14 -5.13 -8.13 11.14
CA ILE A 14 -5.37 -6.94 10.33
C ILE A 14 -6.85 -6.56 10.40
N LYS A 15 -7.16 -5.43 11.05
CA LYS A 15 -8.53 -4.89 11.06
C LYS A 15 -8.80 -4.12 9.78
N VAL A 16 -9.94 -4.42 9.16
CA VAL A 16 -10.47 -3.69 8.01
C VAL A 16 -11.79 -3.02 8.38
N SER A 17 -11.91 -1.73 8.11
CA SER A 17 -13.08 -0.92 8.45
C SER A 17 -13.29 0.23 7.45
N PRO A 18 -14.43 0.92 7.48
CA PRO A 18 -14.62 2.10 6.64
C PRO A 18 -13.77 3.31 7.06
N ARG A 19 -13.18 3.33 8.28
CA ARG A 19 -12.53 4.54 8.84
C ARG A 19 -11.37 5.05 7.97
N PRO A 20 -10.43 4.21 7.49
CA PRO A 20 -9.34 4.69 6.64
C PRO A 20 -9.85 5.23 5.30
N VAL A 21 -10.87 4.60 4.70
CA VAL A 21 -11.49 5.08 3.45
C VAL A 21 -12.18 6.44 3.64
N TRP A 22 -12.85 6.66 4.77
CA TRP A 22 -13.40 7.97 5.11
C TRP A 22 -12.32 9.04 5.25
N LYS A 23 -11.14 8.70 5.81
CA LYS A 23 -9.98 9.60 5.83
C LYS A 23 -9.42 9.86 4.43
N CYS A 24 -9.44 8.87 3.53
CA CYS A 24 -9.06 9.09 2.14
C CYS A 24 -9.92 10.15 1.46
N ARG A 25 -11.22 10.29 1.78
CA ARG A 25 -12.11 11.29 1.18
C ARG A 25 -11.70 12.75 1.47
N THR A 26 -10.92 12.97 2.52
CA THR A 26 -10.37 14.29 2.87
C THR A 26 -8.90 14.45 2.43
N CYS A 27 -8.33 13.45 1.75
CA CYS A 27 -6.95 13.50 1.25
C CYS A 27 -6.87 14.34 -0.03
N PRO A 28 -5.86 15.22 -0.20
CA PRO A 28 -5.65 15.98 -1.44
C PRO A 28 -5.46 15.14 -2.70
N MET A 29 -5.13 13.85 -2.53
CA MET A 29 -4.93 12.87 -3.61
C MET A 29 -6.15 12.00 -3.90
N TYR A 30 -7.27 12.19 -3.19
CA TYR A 30 -8.50 11.44 -3.40
C TYR A 30 -8.94 11.48 -4.87
N GLY A 31 -9.19 10.30 -5.46
CA GLY A 31 -9.60 10.17 -6.86
C GLY A 31 -8.57 10.62 -7.91
N LYS A 32 -7.36 11.08 -7.54
CA LYS A 32 -6.32 11.56 -8.49
C LYS A 32 -5.40 10.46 -9.01
N ARG A 33 -5.31 9.34 -8.31
CA ARG A 33 -4.46 8.19 -8.68
C ARG A 33 -5.32 6.94 -8.87
N PRO A 34 -4.91 6.01 -9.76
CA PRO A 34 -5.62 4.74 -9.92
C PRO A 34 -5.55 3.85 -8.67
N SER A 35 -4.58 4.09 -7.78
CA SER A 35 -4.43 3.38 -6.50
C SER A 35 -5.34 3.93 -5.38
N CYS A 36 -6.15 4.95 -5.65
CA CYS A 36 -6.96 5.66 -4.66
C CYS A 36 -8.46 5.41 -4.91
N PRO A 37 -9.31 5.47 -3.86
CA PRO A 37 -10.75 5.40 -4.08
C PRO A 37 -11.22 6.61 -4.91
N PRO A 38 -12.29 6.47 -5.70
CA PRO A 38 -13.13 5.27 -5.85
C PRO A 38 -12.61 4.25 -6.90
N HIS A 39 -11.35 4.35 -7.34
CA HIS A 39 -10.79 3.54 -8.43
C HIS A 39 -10.21 2.19 -7.99
N VAL A 40 -10.31 1.87 -6.70
CA VAL A 40 -9.87 0.60 -6.10
C VAL A 40 -11.05 -0.05 -5.37
N PRO A 41 -10.97 -1.36 -5.02
CA PRO A 41 -12.06 -2.06 -4.35
C PRO A 41 -12.55 -1.34 -3.10
N GLU A 42 -13.84 -1.46 -2.81
CA GLU A 42 -14.40 -0.92 -1.57
C GLU A 42 -13.81 -1.63 -0.34
N TRP A 43 -13.86 -1.00 0.83
CA TRP A 43 -13.34 -1.60 2.07
C TRP A 43 -13.97 -2.96 2.41
N LYS A 44 -15.20 -3.23 1.95
CA LYS A 44 -15.85 -4.54 2.12
C LYS A 44 -15.18 -5.62 1.28
N GLU A 45 -14.84 -5.30 0.04
CA GLU A 45 -14.04 -6.17 -0.84
C GLU A 45 -12.62 -6.30 -0.31
N GLY A 46 -12.02 -5.20 0.17
CA GLY A 46 -10.75 -5.20 0.88
C GLY A 46 -10.75 -6.13 2.10
N LYS A 47 -11.85 -6.17 2.85
CA LYS A 47 -12.03 -7.09 3.98
C LYS A 47 -12.07 -8.55 3.52
N ALA A 48 -12.82 -8.84 2.46
CA ALA A 48 -12.88 -10.18 1.89
C ALA A 48 -11.50 -10.63 1.38
N LEU A 49 -10.79 -9.73 0.69
CA LEU A 49 -9.42 -9.94 0.22
C LEU A 49 -8.48 -10.25 1.39
N VAL A 50 -8.38 -9.41 2.41
CA VAL A 50 -7.48 -9.65 3.55
C VAL A 50 -7.83 -10.97 4.26
N SER A 51 -9.12 -11.32 4.34
CA SER A 51 -9.57 -12.56 4.98
C SER A 51 -9.26 -13.83 4.18
N SER A 52 -8.86 -13.72 2.90
CA SER A 52 -8.45 -14.88 2.09
C SER A 52 -6.96 -15.21 2.21
N TYR A 53 -6.20 -14.48 3.04
CA TYR A 53 -4.79 -14.73 3.30
C TYR A 53 -4.57 -15.23 4.72
N GLU A 54 -3.52 -16.04 4.94
CA GLU A 54 -3.13 -16.49 6.28
C GLU A 54 -2.15 -15.50 6.94
N LYS A 55 -1.23 -14.95 6.13
CA LYS A 55 -0.10 -14.14 6.60
C LYS A 55 0.05 -12.84 5.82
N ALA A 56 0.83 -11.93 6.36
CA ALA A 56 1.30 -10.76 5.65
C ALA A 56 2.70 -10.33 6.12
N LEU A 57 3.46 -9.67 5.24
CA LEU A 57 4.67 -8.94 5.62
C LEU A 57 4.32 -7.48 5.83
N LEU A 58 4.51 -6.99 7.05
CA LEU A 58 4.56 -5.57 7.36
C LEU A 58 6.00 -5.09 7.25
N VAL A 59 6.23 -4.06 6.44
CA VAL A 59 7.56 -3.52 6.17
C VAL A 59 7.62 -2.06 6.57
N LYS A 60 8.58 -1.71 7.43
CA LYS A 60 8.82 -0.33 7.84
C LYS A 60 10.02 0.23 7.09
N PHE A 61 9.81 1.35 6.41
CA PHE A 61 10.82 2.07 5.66
C PHE A 61 11.13 3.38 6.35
N GLU A 62 12.40 3.67 6.58
CA GLU A 62 12.89 5.02 6.85
C GLU A 62 13.03 5.77 5.52
N ILE A 63 12.55 7.01 5.52
CA ILE A 63 12.58 7.87 4.34
C ILE A 63 13.21 9.22 4.66
N ASP A 64 13.91 9.77 3.67
CA ASP A 64 14.31 11.17 3.69
C ASP A 64 13.14 12.07 3.29
N THR A 65 12.69 12.92 4.21
CA THR A 65 11.58 13.84 3.96
C THR A 65 11.92 14.98 3.02
N GLU A 66 13.20 15.34 2.86
CA GLU A 66 13.62 16.36 1.89
C GLU A 66 13.40 15.87 0.45
N HIS A 67 13.49 14.56 0.24
CA HIS A 67 13.30 13.89 -1.05
C HIS A 67 12.07 12.97 -1.06
N PHE A 68 11.02 13.35 -0.32
CA PHE A 68 9.86 12.49 -0.02
C PHE A 68 9.28 11.77 -1.24
N GLU A 69 9.04 12.46 -2.36
CA GLU A 69 8.43 11.84 -3.55
C GLU A 69 9.33 10.77 -4.17
N ASN A 70 10.64 11.02 -4.24
CA ASN A 70 11.59 10.04 -4.76
C ASN A 70 11.73 8.85 -3.80
N GLU A 71 11.83 9.11 -2.51
CA GLU A 71 11.92 8.10 -1.46
C GLU A 71 10.68 7.19 -1.44
N LYS A 72 9.48 7.78 -1.50
CA LYS A 72 8.24 7.04 -1.62
C LYS A 72 8.19 6.20 -2.89
N ARG A 73 8.67 6.73 -4.02
CA ARG A 73 8.72 5.98 -5.29
C ARG A 73 9.60 4.74 -5.17
N GLU A 74 10.75 4.86 -4.51
CA GLU A 74 11.63 3.72 -4.22
C GLU A 74 10.97 2.70 -3.29
N VAL A 75 10.18 3.14 -2.29
CA VAL A 75 9.36 2.24 -1.48
C VAL A 75 8.36 1.45 -2.33
N LEU A 76 7.64 2.11 -3.25
CA LEU A 76 6.68 1.41 -4.12
C LEU A 76 7.38 0.38 -5.02
N ARG A 77 8.53 0.74 -5.59
CA ARG A 77 9.35 -0.17 -6.43
C ARG A 77 9.87 -1.36 -5.64
N TRP A 78 10.34 -1.12 -4.41
CA TRP A 78 10.78 -2.18 -3.51
C TRP A 78 9.65 -3.17 -3.21
N LEU A 79 8.44 -2.67 -2.91
CA LEU A 79 7.27 -3.52 -2.64
C LEU A 79 6.90 -4.38 -3.86
N LEU A 80 6.90 -3.82 -5.06
CA LEU A 80 6.64 -4.56 -6.30
C LEU A 80 7.72 -5.62 -6.58
N ASN A 81 8.99 -5.30 -6.33
CA ASN A 81 10.08 -6.26 -6.49
C ASN A 81 9.95 -7.39 -5.46
N LYS A 82 9.60 -7.07 -4.21
CA LYS A 82 9.41 -8.08 -3.17
C LYS A 82 8.20 -8.99 -3.44
N GLU A 83 7.11 -8.43 -3.95
CA GLU A 83 5.96 -9.21 -4.44
C GLU A 83 6.40 -10.21 -5.53
N LYS A 84 7.23 -9.77 -6.49
CA LYS A 84 7.77 -10.64 -7.55
C LYS A 84 8.72 -11.72 -7.03
N GLU A 85 9.51 -11.44 -6.00
CA GLU A 85 10.34 -12.43 -5.31
C GLU A 85 9.48 -13.49 -4.65
N LEU A 86 8.49 -13.09 -3.85
CA LEU A 86 7.57 -13.99 -3.17
C LEU A 86 6.81 -14.89 -4.15
N PHE A 87 6.39 -14.34 -5.29
CA PHE A 87 5.79 -15.13 -6.37
C PHE A 87 6.71 -16.27 -6.84
N ARG A 88 8.01 -16.01 -6.99
CA ARG A 88 9.00 -17.02 -7.39
C ARG A 88 9.28 -18.05 -6.30
N GLU A 89 9.04 -17.69 -5.04
CA GLU A 89 9.16 -18.57 -3.87
C GLU A 89 7.91 -19.44 -3.64
N GLY A 90 6.86 -19.29 -4.47
CA GLY A 90 5.64 -20.12 -4.41
C GLY A 90 4.41 -19.39 -3.87
N TYR A 91 4.54 -18.14 -3.42
CA TYR A 91 3.42 -17.30 -3.00
C TYR A 91 2.74 -16.68 -4.22
N TYR A 92 2.06 -17.51 -5.03
CA TYR A 92 1.53 -17.10 -6.35
C TYR A 92 0.51 -15.96 -6.30
N TYR A 93 -0.17 -15.78 -5.17
CA TYR A 93 -1.13 -14.71 -4.94
C TYR A 93 -0.60 -13.62 -4.02
N ALA A 94 0.71 -13.53 -3.82
CA ALA A 94 1.31 -12.43 -3.07
C ALA A 94 0.87 -11.08 -3.64
N LEU A 95 0.45 -10.16 -2.77
CA LEU A 95 -0.09 -8.87 -3.18
C LEU A 95 0.44 -7.75 -2.29
N ALA A 96 1.26 -6.88 -2.87
CA ALA A 96 1.72 -5.66 -2.24
C ALA A 96 0.61 -4.61 -2.18
N LEU A 97 0.63 -3.81 -1.11
CA LEU A 97 -0.23 -2.66 -0.89
C LEU A 97 0.63 -1.45 -0.53
N PHE A 98 0.29 -0.30 -1.10
CA PHE A 98 1.13 0.89 -1.05
C PHE A 98 0.88 1.76 0.20
N PRO A 99 1.93 2.36 0.79
CA PRO A 99 1.80 3.44 1.78
C PRO A 99 1.28 4.71 1.09
N GLY A 100 -0.03 4.91 1.12
CA GLY A 100 -0.68 6.01 0.41
C GLY A 100 -0.76 5.82 -1.11
N ASN A 101 -0.99 6.92 -1.83
CA ASN A 101 -1.23 6.92 -3.27
C ASN A 101 0.02 6.56 -4.09
N CYS A 102 -0.17 5.96 -5.26
CA CYS A 102 0.88 5.71 -6.24
C CYS A 102 1.56 7.01 -6.70
N ASN A 103 2.89 6.97 -6.83
CA ASN A 103 3.73 8.04 -7.40
C ASN A 103 4.87 7.48 -8.29
N LEU A 104 4.64 6.32 -8.91
CA LEU A 104 5.64 5.63 -9.74
C LEU A 104 6.14 6.45 -10.94
N CYS A 105 5.28 7.31 -11.47
CA CYS A 105 5.61 8.25 -12.54
C CYS A 105 5.88 9.64 -11.95
N GLU A 106 6.76 10.42 -12.57
CA GLU A 106 6.92 11.85 -12.25
C GLU A 106 5.64 12.62 -12.59
N GLU A 107 5.13 12.43 -13.81
CA GLU A 107 3.81 12.90 -14.23
C GLU A 107 2.86 11.72 -14.44
N CYS A 108 1.70 11.76 -13.81
CA CYS A 108 0.71 10.69 -13.92
C CYS A 108 -0.33 11.01 -15.00
N SER A 109 -0.33 10.22 -16.08
CA SER A 109 -1.32 10.33 -17.17
C SER A 109 -2.77 10.24 -16.67
N PHE A 110 -3.01 9.43 -15.63
CA PHE A 110 -4.35 9.19 -15.09
C PHE A 110 -5.03 10.45 -14.56
N GLU A 111 -4.28 11.44 -14.06
CA GLU A 111 -4.87 12.71 -13.61
C GLU A 111 -5.51 13.49 -14.76
N LYS A 112 -4.88 13.45 -15.94
CA LYS A 112 -5.30 14.21 -17.12
C LYS A 112 -6.34 13.43 -17.94
N SER A 113 -6.09 12.15 -18.20
CA SER A 113 -6.86 11.35 -19.16
C SER A 113 -7.72 10.25 -18.53
N ARG A 114 -7.60 10.00 -17.22
CA ARG A 114 -8.18 8.81 -16.54
C ARG A 114 -7.68 7.48 -17.09
N VAL A 115 -6.59 7.48 -17.85
CA VAL A 115 -5.95 6.27 -18.37
C VAL A 115 -4.55 6.16 -17.78
N CYS A 116 -4.28 5.06 -17.07
CA CYS A 116 -2.94 4.73 -16.59
C CYS A 116 -2.19 3.97 -17.69
N VAL A 117 -0.96 4.39 -18.00
CA VAL A 117 -0.10 3.72 -18.98
C VAL A 117 0.57 2.45 -18.44
N ALA A 118 0.61 2.28 -17.11
CA ALA A 118 1.23 1.14 -16.45
C ALA A 118 0.32 0.52 -15.36
N PRO A 119 -0.92 0.11 -15.70
CA PRO A 119 -1.88 -0.38 -14.70
C PRO A 119 -1.39 -1.64 -13.97
N HIS A 120 -0.56 -2.47 -14.62
CA HIS A 120 0.02 -3.68 -14.04
C HIS A 120 0.97 -3.41 -12.85
N LEU A 121 1.52 -2.19 -12.73
CA LEU A 121 2.37 -1.78 -11.60
C LEU A 121 1.58 -1.15 -10.46
N VAL A 122 0.29 -0.87 -10.64
CA VAL A 122 -0.52 -0.20 -9.63
C VAL A 122 -0.97 -1.21 -8.59
N ARG A 123 -0.82 -0.85 -7.31
CA ARG A 123 -1.46 -1.53 -6.19
C ARG A 123 -2.35 -0.55 -5.43
N PRO A 124 -3.44 -1.02 -4.81
CA PRO A 124 -4.23 -0.18 -3.91
C PRO A 124 -3.37 0.32 -2.75
N SER A 125 -3.71 1.51 -2.27
CA SER A 125 -3.18 1.95 -0.98
C SER A 125 -3.78 1.13 0.16
N ILE A 126 -3.01 0.91 1.24
CA ILE A 126 -3.46 0.24 2.46
C ILE A 126 -4.75 0.88 3.01
N ASP A 127 -4.76 2.21 3.15
CA ASP A 127 -5.92 2.96 3.66
C ASP A 127 -7.11 2.93 2.68
N ALA A 128 -6.81 2.87 1.37
CA ALA A 128 -7.83 2.94 0.33
C ALA A 128 -8.76 1.72 0.32
N ILE A 129 -8.29 0.58 0.80
CA ILE A 129 -9.08 -0.65 0.97
C ILE A 129 -9.50 -0.89 2.43
N GLY A 130 -9.31 0.10 3.30
CA GLY A 130 -9.86 0.10 4.66
C GLY A 130 -9.01 -0.57 5.74
N ILE A 131 -7.74 -0.91 5.47
CA ILE A 131 -6.87 -1.52 6.49
C ILE A 131 -6.49 -0.46 7.54
N GLU A 132 -6.69 -0.79 8.81
CA GLU A 132 -6.26 0.02 9.95
C GLU A 132 -4.83 -0.35 10.34
N LEU A 133 -3.82 0.40 9.89
CA LEU A 133 -2.41 0.14 10.24
C LEU A 133 -2.15 0.04 11.76
N THR A 134 -2.89 0.80 12.57
CA THR A 134 -2.82 0.76 14.04
C THR A 134 -3.28 -0.55 14.66
N SER A 135 -3.89 -1.45 13.90
CA SER A 135 -4.23 -2.80 14.38
C SER A 135 -3.03 -3.74 14.43
N ILE A 136 -1.96 -3.44 13.69
CA ILE A 136 -0.81 -4.33 13.48
C ILE A 136 0.54 -3.68 13.83
N THR A 137 0.58 -2.37 14.07
CA THR A 137 1.77 -1.67 14.55
C THR A 137 1.40 -0.37 15.25
N ASP A 138 2.22 0.04 16.22
CA ASP A 138 2.19 1.39 16.76
C ASP A 138 2.78 2.37 15.75
N ILE A 139 2.09 3.50 15.56
CA ILE A 139 2.51 4.58 14.66
C ILE A 139 3.01 5.74 15.51
N ASN A 140 4.29 6.09 15.35
CA ASN A 140 4.89 7.27 15.94
C ASN A 140 5.00 8.38 14.89
N PHE A 141 4.20 9.44 15.01
CA PHE A 141 4.17 10.55 14.06
C PHE A 141 5.44 11.41 14.04
N ASN A 142 6.35 11.22 15.00
CA ASN A 142 7.67 11.88 14.99
C ASN A 142 8.69 11.14 14.11
N GLU A 143 8.38 9.91 13.68
CA GLU A 143 9.25 9.14 12.80
C GLU A 143 8.96 9.45 11.33
N ARG A 144 10.03 9.55 10.54
CA ARG A 144 9.97 9.77 9.09
C ARG A 144 9.92 8.42 8.38
N VAL A 145 8.77 7.76 8.48
CA VAL A 145 8.64 6.36 8.04
C VAL A 145 7.41 6.13 7.19
N LEU A 146 7.49 5.13 6.31
CA LEU A 146 6.36 4.57 5.57
C LEU A 146 6.19 3.10 5.91
N TYR A 147 4.95 2.63 5.88
CA TYR A 147 4.61 1.22 6.13
C TYR A 147 4.02 0.60 4.88
N GLY A 148 4.72 -0.36 4.30
CA GLY A 148 4.19 -1.20 3.22
C GLY A 148 3.63 -2.50 3.78
N LEU A 149 2.69 -3.10 3.06
CA LEU A 149 2.12 -4.41 3.42
C LEU A 149 2.17 -5.33 2.19
N ILE A 150 2.50 -6.60 2.39
CA ILE A 150 2.38 -7.63 1.35
C ILE A 150 1.57 -8.78 1.91
N LEU A 151 0.40 -9.05 1.34
CA LEU A 151 -0.43 -10.19 1.71
C LEU A 151 0.18 -11.47 1.12
N MET A 152 0.22 -12.55 1.90
CA MET A 152 0.82 -13.83 1.51
C MET A 152 -0.05 -15.00 1.98
N TYR A 153 -0.24 -15.98 1.10
CA TYR A 153 -1.04 -17.19 1.36
C TYR A 153 -0.09 -18.34 1.69
#